data_AF-A0A8T5Q9N1-F1
#
_entry.id   AF-A0A8T5Q9N1-F1
#
_cell.length_a   1.000
_cell.length_b   1.000
_cell.length_c   1.000
_cell.angle_alpha   90.00
_cell.angle_beta   90.00
_cell.angle_gamma   90.00
#
_symmetry.space_group_name_H-M   'P 1'
#
loop_
_entity.id
_entity.type
_entity.pdbx_description
1 polymer ?
#
loop_
_entity_poly.entity_id
_entity_poly.type
_entity_poly.pdbx_seq_one_letter_code
_entity_poly.pdbx_strand_id
1 'polypeptide(L)'
;MPKIIDYPRASFKKSLEVAKTVDELGGSCDKKTCAEKMGKKVSGGFLALTAAAAKYGFVKMTKGTLYLDQTYKDYKLAYDEQEKNNVLTKAFFSVPLFKKLYDKYKDVKVPVDLLDKVLIREFGVDERVASRVATYFIEAAKQIKILNPDNSLNQRGSGNGEMAETSEKEESITDEHIKHISSSENYVITIRGPKIDQTIEIEEEDDLLLVQPVMDLIKKKLSKKENNDKDNQPSNQADESSDGVLE
;
A
#
# COMPACT_ATOMS: atom_id res chain seq x y z
N MET A 1 -28.98 22.05 6.06
CA MET A 1 -28.95 20.63 5.66
C MET A 1 -28.07 19.88 6.66
N PRO A 2 -28.49 18.72 7.19
CA PRO A 2 -27.66 17.94 8.10
C PRO A 2 -26.37 17.51 7.38
N LYS A 3 -25.22 17.67 8.03
CA LYS A 3 -23.95 17.15 7.50
C LYS A 3 -24.08 15.64 7.36
N ILE A 4 -24.01 15.14 6.12
CA ILE A 4 -23.99 13.70 5.88
C ILE A 4 -22.72 13.16 6.52
N ILE A 5 -22.88 12.21 7.45
CA ILE A 5 -21.77 11.57 8.13
C ILE A 5 -21.19 10.55 7.16
N ASP A 6 -20.15 10.95 6.43
CA ASP A 6 -19.49 10.14 5.38
C ASP A 6 -18.45 9.15 5.91
N TYR A 7 -18.50 8.84 7.21
CA TYR A 7 -17.55 7.95 7.86
C TYR A 7 -18.21 6.82 8.66
N PRO A 8 -17.58 5.63 8.72
CA PRO A 8 -18.05 4.50 9.48
C PRO A 8 -17.89 4.75 10.98
N ARG A 9 -18.84 4.23 11.76
CA ARG A 9 -18.84 4.31 13.25
C ARG A 9 -18.55 2.95 13.91
N ALA A 10 -18.07 2.00 13.12
CA ALA A 10 -17.60 0.70 13.58
C ALA A 10 -16.47 0.23 12.67
N SER A 11 -15.65 -0.68 13.18
CA SER A 11 -14.53 -1.24 12.42
C SER A 11 -15.00 -2.17 11.30
N PHE A 12 -14.08 -2.40 10.38
CA PHE A 12 -14.24 -3.28 9.23
C PHE A 12 -14.61 -4.71 9.66
N LYS A 13 -13.88 -5.27 10.64
CA LYS A 13 -14.13 -6.60 11.22
C LYS A 13 -15.55 -6.74 11.81
N LYS A 14 -15.98 -5.80 12.65
CA LYS A 14 -17.32 -5.83 13.26
C LYS A 14 -18.42 -5.70 12.19
N SER A 15 -18.14 -4.96 11.13
CA SER A 15 -19.06 -4.79 10.01
C SER A 15 -19.21 -6.08 9.20
N LEU A 16 -18.12 -6.84 8.99
CA LEU A 16 -18.17 -8.18 8.41
C LEU A 16 -18.95 -9.18 9.28
N GLU A 17 -18.83 -9.09 10.60
CA GLU A 17 -19.61 -9.94 11.52
C GLU A 17 -21.12 -9.71 11.33
N VAL A 18 -21.57 -8.47 11.15
CA VAL A 18 -22.99 -8.19 10.84
C VAL A 18 -23.40 -8.89 9.56
N ALA A 19 -22.63 -8.74 8.48
CA ALA A 19 -22.95 -9.36 7.21
C ALA A 19 -22.97 -10.89 7.30
N LYS A 20 -22.02 -11.49 8.03
CA LYS A 20 -22.03 -12.92 8.35
C LYS A 20 -23.31 -13.35 9.08
N THR A 21 -23.75 -12.57 10.07
CA THR A 21 -25.01 -12.86 10.76
C THR A 21 -26.22 -12.77 9.83
N VAL A 22 -26.26 -11.80 8.92
CA VAL A 22 -27.34 -11.68 7.91
C VAL A 22 -27.32 -12.88 6.95
N ASP A 23 -26.13 -13.34 6.56
CA ASP A 23 -25.93 -14.53 5.73
C ASP A 23 -26.42 -15.81 6.42
N GLU A 24 -26.05 -16.02 7.68
CA GLU A 24 -26.52 -17.14 8.51
C GLU A 24 -28.05 -17.14 8.71
N LEU A 25 -28.70 -15.98 8.61
CA LEU A 25 -30.14 -15.81 8.69
C LEU A 25 -30.86 -15.92 7.34
N GLY A 26 -30.17 -16.35 6.28
CA GLY A 26 -30.75 -16.57 4.95
C GLY A 26 -30.58 -15.42 3.97
N GLY A 27 -29.61 -14.53 4.21
CA GLY A 27 -29.23 -13.45 3.28
C GLY A 27 -30.07 -12.16 3.41
N SER A 28 -31.11 -12.17 4.24
CA SER A 28 -31.82 -10.97 4.66
C SER A 28 -32.48 -11.18 6.02
N CYS A 29 -32.55 -10.14 6.84
CA CYS A 29 -33.23 -10.19 8.13
C CYS A 29 -33.60 -8.79 8.64
N ASP A 30 -34.56 -8.71 9.55
CA ASP A 30 -34.85 -7.45 10.23
C ASP A 30 -33.75 -7.11 11.27
N LYS A 31 -33.70 -5.84 11.69
CA LYS A 31 -32.72 -5.38 12.69
C LYS A 31 -32.83 -6.13 14.02
N LYS A 32 -34.03 -6.54 14.39
CA LYS A 32 -34.30 -7.18 15.69
C LYS A 32 -33.71 -8.58 15.72
N THR A 33 -34.03 -9.41 14.74
CA THR A 33 -33.50 -10.76 14.55
C THR A 33 -31.99 -10.74 14.38
N CYS A 34 -31.45 -9.80 13.60
CA CYS A 34 -30.01 -9.63 13.47
C CYS A 34 -29.34 -9.31 14.83
N ALA A 35 -29.91 -8.38 15.60
CA ALA A 35 -29.36 -8.03 16.92
C ALA A 35 -29.43 -9.22 17.88
N GLU A 36 -30.57 -9.92 17.93
CA GLU A 36 -30.78 -11.09 18.77
C GLU A 36 -29.77 -12.21 18.44
N LYS A 37 -29.57 -12.52 17.16
CA LYS A 37 -28.58 -13.52 16.71
C LYS A 37 -27.13 -13.12 17.07
N MET A 38 -26.82 -11.82 17.07
CA MET A 38 -25.52 -11.31 17.55
C MET A 38 -25.41 -11.21 19.08
N GLY A 39 -26.42 -11.62 19.84
CA GLY A 39 -26.46 -11.48 21.30
C GLY A 39 -26.51 -10.02 21.76
N LYS A 40 -27.08 -9.13 20.94
CA LYS A 40 -27.17 -7.68 21.16
C LYS A 40 -28.63 -7.22 21.20
N LYS A 41 -28.84 -6.02 21.76
CA LYS A 41 -30.12 -5.30 21.67
C LYS A 41 -30.06 -4.27 20.57
N VAL A 42 -31.22 -4.00 19.94
CA VAL A 42 -31.36 -2.89 18.99
C VAL A 42 -31.18 -1.57 19.74
N SER A 43 -29.96 -1.05 19.69
CA SER A 43 -29.50 0.15 20.40
C SER A 43 -28.86 1.13 19.41
N GLY A 44 -28.61 2.37 19.83
CA GLY A 44 -27.89 3.34 18.99
C GLY A 44 -26.53 2.82 18.51
N GLY A 45 -25.82 2.04 19.33
CA GLY A 45 -24.58 1.37 18.94
C GLY A 45 -24.77 0.31 17.86
N PHE A 46 -25.81 -0.52 17.97
CA PHE A 46 -26.16 -1.50 16.93
C PHE A 46 -26.60 -0.84 15.62
N LEU A 47 -27.35 0.27 15.70
CA LEU A 47 -27.72 1.06 14.53
C LEU A 47 -26.50 1.69 13.86
N ALA A 48 -25.53 2.19 14.65
CA ALA A 48 -24.27 2.70 14.13
C ALA A 48 -23.42 1.60 13.46
N LEU A 49 -23.43 0.40 14.02
CA LEU A 49 -22.74 -0.78 13.49
C LEU A 49 -23.33 -1.24 12.15
N THR A 50 -24.66 -1.41 12.08
CA THR A 50 -25.35 -1.77 10.82
C THR A 50 -25.21 -0.67 9.75
N ALA A 51 -25.23 0.60 10.15
CA ALA A 51 -24.97 1.71 9.23
C ALA A 51 -23.51 1.75 8.75
N ALA A 52 -22.53 1.33 9.57
CA ALA A 52 -21.14 1.20 9.14
C ALA A 52 -20.98 0.04 8.14
N ALA A 53 -21.60 -1.11 8.41
CA ALA A 53 -21.61 -2.23 7.48
C ALA A 53 -22.24 -1.88 6.12
N ALA A 54 -23.25 -1.00 6.11
CA ALA A 54 -23.80 -0.47 4.88
C ALA A 54 -22.84 0.47 4.15
N LYS A 55 -22.09 1.32 4.87
CA LYS A 55 -21.08 2.21 4.25
C LYS A 55 -19.93 1.43 3.60
N TYR A 56 -19.51 0.33 4.20
CA TYR A 56 -18.50 -0.55 3.60
C TYR A 56 -19.04 -1.34 2.40
N GLY A 57 -20.36 -1.38 2.21
CA GLY A 57 -21.00 -2.13 1.13
C GLY A 57 -21.14 -3.62 1.43
N PHE A 58 -21.11 -4.05 2.70
CA PHE A 58 -21.34 -5.47 3.02
C PHE A 58 -22.83 -5.81 3.09
N VAL A 59 -23.64 -4.83 3.50
CA VAL A 59 -25.09 -4.98 3.61
C VAL A 59 -25.79 -3.77 3.00
N LYS A 60 -27.02 -3.95 2.52
CA LYS A 60 -27.94 -2.88 2.17
C LYS A 60 -29.03 -2.79 3.20
N MET A 61 -29.47 -1.58 3.51
CA MET A 61 -30.55 -1.35 4.47
C MET A 61 -31.73 -0.68 3.77
N THR A 62 -32.86 -1.37 3.75
CA THR A 62 -34.10 -0.88 3.12
C THR A 62 -35.26 -1.05 4.11
N LYS A 63 -35.96 0.05 4.44
CA LYS A 63 -37.15 0.06 5.30
C LYS A 63 -37.00 -0.72 6.63
N GLY A 64 -35.80 -0.75 7.22
CA GLY A 64 -35.54 -1.44 8.49
C GLY A 64 -35.08 -2.89 8.37
N THR A 65 -35.00 -3.41 7.14
CA THR A 65 -34.46 -4.75 6.83
C THR A 65 -33.04 -4.63 6.30
N LEU A 66 -32.19 -5.57 6.69
CA LEU A 66 -30.82 -5.75 6.21
C LEU A 66 -30.82 -6.82 5.12
N TYR A 67 -30.10 -6.55 4.05
CA TYR A 67 -29.88 -7.46 2.92
C TYR A 67 -28.38 -7.61 2.70
N LEU A 68 -27.91 -8.79 2.34
CA LEU A 68 -26.53 -8.93 1.88
C LEU A 68 -26.32 -8.14 0.60
N ASP A 69 -25.22 -7.41 0.53
CA ASP A 69 -24.78 -6.78 -0.70
C ASP A 69 -23.84 -7.68 -1.51
N GLN A 70 -23.64 -7.33 -2.78
CA GLN A 70 -22.80 -8.10 -3.70
C GLN A 70 -21.36 -8.18 -3.20
N THR A 71 -20.80 -7.09 -2.64
CA THR A 71 -19.43 -7.09 -2.13
C THR A 71 -19.21 -8.14 -1.02
N TYR A 72 -20.20 -8.39 -0.15
CA TYR A 72 -20.06 -9.46 0.83
C TYR A 72 -20.17 -10.85 0.20
N LYS A 73 -21.04 -11.02 -0.80
CA LYS A 73 -21.18 -12.29 -1.53
C LYS A 73 -19.88 -12.63 -2.26
N ASP A 74 -19.27 -11.65 -2.94
CA ASP A 74 -17.98 -11.80 -3.61
C ASP A 74 -16.89 -12.16 -2.59
N TYR A 75 -16.88 -11.54 -1.41
CA TYR A 75 -15.94 -11.87 -0.33
C TYR A 75 -16.11 -13.31 0.18
N LYS A 76 -17.36 -13.76 0.31
CA LYS A 76 -17.68 -15.13 0.78
C LYS A 76 -17.33 -16.19 -0.28
N LEU A 77 -17.55 -15.88 -1.55
CA LEU A 77 -17.33 -16.80 -2.68
C LEU A 77 -15.90 -16.76 -3.22
N ALA A 78 -15.05 -15.87 -2.71
CA ALA A 78 -13.67 -15.74 -3.13
C ALA A 78 -12.89 -17.05 -2.95
N TYR A 79 -12.15 -17.44 -4.00
CA TYR A 79 -11.43 -18.71 -4.10
C TYR A 79 -10.14 -18.71 -3.29
N ASP A 80 -9.47 -17.56 -3.22
CA ASP A 80 -8.19 -17.39 -2.52
C ASP A 80 -8.18 -16.14 -1.61
N GLU A 81 -7.10 -15.96 -0.85
CA GLU A 81 -6.95 -14.80 0.04
C GLU A 81 -6.71 -13.48 -0.73
N GLN A 82 -6.18 -13.54 -1.94
CA GLN A 82 -5.92 -12.36 -2.77
C GLN A 82 -7.23 -11.76 -3.28
N GLU A 83 -8.14 -12.59 -3.77
CA GLU A 83 -9.48 -12.21 -4.18
C GLU A 83 -10.28 -11.66 -3.00
N LYS A 84 -10.17 -12.28 -1.81
CA LYS A 84 -10.74 -11.70 -0.58
C LYS A 84 -10.20 -10.29 -0.34
N ASN A 85 -8.87 -10.11 -0.37
CA ASN A 85 -8.25 -8.81 -0.16
C ASN A 85 -8.65 -7.78 -1.21
N ASN A 86 -8.84 -8.18 -2.47
CA ASN A 86 -9.34 -7.33 -3.54
C ASN A 86 -10.77 -6.85 -3.26
N VAL A 87 -11.64 -7.75 -2.80
CA VAL A 87 -13.02 -7.40 -2.41
C VAL A 87 -13.03 -6.48 -1.18
N LEU A 88 -12.20 -6.77 -0.17
CA LEU A 88 -12.05 -5.91 1.00
C LEU A 88 -11.48 -4.53 0.64
N THR A 89 -10.57 -4.47 -0.33
CA THR A 89 -10.03 -3.21 -0.86
C THR A 89 -11.12 -2.39 -1.54
N LYS A 90 -11.99 -3.01 -2.34
CA LYS A 90 -13.17 -2.34 -2.92
C LYS A 90 -14.09 -1.80 -1.81
N ALA A 91 -14.33 -2.58 -0.76
CA ALA A 91 -15.13 -2.16 0.39
C ALA A 91 -14.46 -1.05 1.22
N PHE A 92 -13.12 -0.99 1.27
CA PHE A 92 -12.41 0.10 1.93
C PHE A 92 -12.61 1.44 1.18
N PHE A 93 -12.48 1.40 -0.15
CA PHE A 93 -12.64 2.58 -1.01
C PHE A 93 -14.10 3.00 -1.26
N SER A 94 -15.08 2.19 -0.85
CA SER A 94 -16.50 2.58 -0.89
C SER A 94 -16.82 3.69 0.12
N VAL A 95 -16.01 3.81 1.19
CA VAL A 95 -16.12 4.88 2.17
C VAL A 95 -15.45 6.16 1.61
N PRO A 96 -16.20 7.25 1.36
CA PRO A 96 -15.64 8.46 0.75
C PRO A 96 -14.51 9.10 1.56
N LEU A 97 -14.61 9.08 2.89
CA LEU A 97 -13.55 9.58 3.77
C LEU A 97 -12.23 8.81 3.56
N PHE A 98 -12.29 7.48 3.48
CA PHE A 98 -11.10 6.63 3.38
C PHE A 98 -10.42 6.82 2.03
N LYS A 99 -11.20 6.96 0.96
CA LYS A 99 -10.68 7.31 -0.37
C LYS A 99 -9.91 8.64 -0.34
N LYS A 100 -10.50 9.69 0.26
CA LYS A 100 -9.84 11.00 0.35
C LYS A 100 -8.55 10.97 1.19
N LEU A 101 -8.55 10.20 2.28
CA LEU A 101 -7.34 10.01 3.10
C LEU A 101 -6.24 9.29 2.32
N TYR A 102 -6.59 8.24 1.59
CA TYR A 102 -5.66 7.53 0.73
C TYR A 102 -5.08 8.46 -0.33
N ASP A 103 -5.92 9.22 -1.04
CA ASP A 103 -5.47 10.14 -2.09
C ASP A 103 -4.52 11.23 -1.55
N LYS A 104 -4.69 11.65 -0.28
CA LYS A 104 -3.82 12.63 0.38
C LYS A 104 -2.45 12.05 0.77
N TYR A 105 -2.40 10.79 1.20
CA TYR A 105 -1.20 10.16 1.77
C TYR A 105 -0.61 9.05 0.88
N LYS A 106 -1.05 8.91 -0.37
CA LYS A 106 -0.51 7.89 -1.28
C LYS A 106 0.98 8.03 -1.58
N ASP A 107 1.52 9.25 -1.47
CA ASP A 107 2.93 9.57 -1.76
C ASP A 107 3.69 10.05 -0.51
N VAL A 108 3.02 10.08 0.66
CA VAL A 108 3.57 10.63 1.91
C VAL A 108 3.19 9.72 3.07
N LYS A 109 4.08 9.54 4.04
CA LYS A 109 3.79 8.75 5.24
C LYS A 109 2.55 9.27 5.97
N VAL A 110 1.67 8.35 6.37
CA VAL A 110 0.47 8.65 7.15
C VAL A 110 0.91 9.06 8.56
N PRO A 111 0.52 10.25 9.04
CA PRO A 111 0.85 10.68 10.39
C PRO A 111 -0.09 10.01 11.39
N VAL A 112 0.16 8.74 11.72
CA VAL A 112 -0.72 7.90 12.56
C VAL A 112 -1.08 8.57 13.88
N ASP A 113 -0.12 9.20 14.56
CA ASP A 113 -0.32 9.84 15.86
C ASP A 113 -1.11 11.15 15.82
N LEU A 114 -1.20 11.77 14.65
CA LEU A 114 -1.89 13.06 14.45
C LEU A 114 -3.11 12.93 13.53
N LEU A 115 -3.45 11.71 13.12
CA LEU A 115 -4.50 11.44 12.14
C LEU A 115 -5.86 11.91 12.67
N ASP A 116 -6.12 11.76 13.96
CA ASP A 116 -7.33 12.26 14.62
C ASP A 116 -7.50 13.79 14.48
N LYS A 117 -6.44 14.56 14.71
CA LYS A 117 -6.44 16.04 14.55
C LYS A 117 -6.64 16.45 13.10
N VAL A 118 -6.03 15.72 12.16
CA VAL A 118 -6.25 15.93 10.72
C VAL A 118 -7.71 15.65 10.34
N LEU A 119 -8.29 14.56 10.84
CA LEU A 119 -9.68 14.19 10.60
C LEU A 119 -10.65 15.28 11.08
N ILE A 120 -10.38 15.88 12.24
CA ILE A 120 -11.19 16.98 12.78
C ILE A 120 -11.04 18.24 11.93
N ARG A 121 -9.80 18.68 11.70
CA ARG A 121 -9.50 19.99 11.09
C ARG A 121 -9.77 20.04 9.59
N GLU A 122 -9.42 18.99 8.87
CA GLU A 122 -9.49 18.98 7.40
C GLU A 122 -10.73 18.25 6.86
N PHE A 123 -11.17 17.20 7.56
CA PHE A 123 -12.28 16.36 7.11
C PHE A 123 -13.58 16.58 7.88
N GLY A 124 -13.57 17.45 8.89
CA GLY A 124 -14.76 17.82 9.67
C GLY A 124 -15.37 16.66 10.46
N VAL A 125 -14.57 15.65 10.80
CA VAL A 125 -15.00 14.55 11.66
C VAL A 125 -15.25 15.06 13.07
N ASP A 126 -16.35 14.62 13.69
CA ASP A 126 -16.68 15.00 15.07
C ASP A 126 -15.58 14.54 16.05
N GLU A 127 -15.10 15.48 16.87
CA GLU A 127 -14.00 15.29 17.82
C GLU A 127 -14.20 14.08 18.74
N ARG A 128 -15.45 13.80 19.15
CA ARG A 128 -15.78 12.69 20.05
C ARG A 128 -15.52 11.32 19.45
N VAL A 129 -15.43 11.24 18.12
CA VAL A 129 -15.27 9.98 17.38
C VAL A 129 -14.04 9.96 16.48
N ALA A 130 -13.35 11.08 16.29
CA ALA A 130 -12.19 11.20 15.40
C ALA A 130 -11.09 10.17 15.70
N SER A 131 -10.74 10.01 16.98
CA SER A 131 -9.77 8.99 17.42
C SER A 131 -10.19 7.58 16.99
N ARG A 132 -11.47 7.22 17.18
CA ARG A 132 -11.99 5.90 16.77
C ARG A 132 -11.99 5.72 15.25
N VAL A 133 -12.34 6.77 14.50
CA VAL A 133 -12.36 6.74 13.04
C VAL A 133 -10.94 6.58 12.48
N ALA A 134 -9.94 7.23 13.09
CA ALA A 134 -8.53 7.01 12.77
C ALA A 134 -8.13 5.55 12.98
N THR A 135 -8.50 4.95 14.12
CA THR A 135 -8.28 3.52 14.37
C THR A 135 -8.93 2.65 13.31
N TYR A 136 -10.19 2.93 12.92
CA TYR A 136 -10.88 2.14 11.89
C TYR A 136 -10.20 2.23 10.53
N PHE A 137 -9.65 3.40 10.17
CA PHE A 137 -8.87 3.55 8.95
C PHE A 137 -7.59 2.72 9.01
N ILE A 138 -6.81 2.84 10.09
CA ILE A 138 -5.53 2.15 10.26
C ILE A 138 -5.73 0.63 10.29
N GLU A 139 -6.68 0.14 11.10
CA GLU A 139 -7.00 -1.29 11.18
C GLU A 139 -7.40 -1.86 9.82
N ALA A 140 -8.29 -1.15 9.10
CA ALA A 140 -8.74 -1.61 7.80
C ALA A 140 -7.62 -1.58 6.76
N ALA A 141 -6.79 -0.53 6.75
CA ALA A 141 -5.67 -0.39 5.82
C ALA A 141 -4.58 -1.44 6.06
N LYS A 142 -4.32 -1.82 7.32
CA LYS A 142 -3.45 -2.95 7.67
C LYS A 142 -4.06 -4.28 7.24
N GLN A 143 -5.35 -4.47 7.49
CA GLN A 143 -6.05 -5.71 7.14
C GLN A 143 -5.99 -6.02 5.63
N ILE A 144 -6.07 -5.00 4.78
CA ILE A 144 -5.97 -5.14 3.33
C ILE A 144 -4.54 -4.97 2.79
N LYS A 145 -3.52 -4.97 3.66
CA LYS A 145 -2.09 -4.85 3.32
C LYS A 145 -1.73 -3.61 2.49
N ILE A 146 -2.51 -2.53 2.61
CA ILE A 146 -2.22 -1.24 1.96
C ILE A 146 -1.34 -0.35 2.84
N LEU A 147 -1.41 -0.48 4.18
CA LEU A 147 -0.54 0.26 5.09
C LEU A 147 0.68 -0.57 5.48
N ASN A 148 1.86 -0.10 5.13
CA ASN A 148 3.14 -0.70 5.50
C ASN A 148 3.50 -0.42 6.97
N PRO A 149 4.41 -1.21 7.57
CA PRO A 149 4.89 -0.97 8.93
C PRO A 149 5.55 0.40 9.13
N ASP A 150 6.09 1.00 8.06
CA ASP A 150 6.72 2.33 8.08
C ASP A 150 5.72 3.49 7.89
N ASN A 151 4.42 3.18 7.94
CA ASN A 151 3.29 4.08 7.71
C ASN A 151 3.19 4.66 6.28
N SER A 152 3.88 4.08 5.30
CA SER A 152 3.63 4.38 3.88
C SER A 152 2.41 3.61 3.36
N LEU A 153 1.66 4.22 2.44
CA LEU A 153 0.57 3.55 1.73
C LEU A 153 1.10 2.95 0.43
N ASN A 154 0.83 1.68 0.20
CA ASN A 154 1.15 1.04 -1.07
C ASN A 154 0.31 1.67 -2.18
N GLN A 155 0.96 2.03 -3.29
CA GLN A 155 0.24 2.40 -4.50
C GLN A 155 -0.64 1.22 -4.89
N ARG A 156 -1.92 1.53 -5.08
CA ARG A 156 -3.01 0.64 -5.42
C ARG A 156 -2.51 -0.46 -6.34
N GLY A 157 -2.55 -1.72 -5.88
CA GLY A 157 -2.08 -2.85 -6.65
C GLY A 157 -2.72 -2.86 -8.05
N SER A 158 -1.87 -2.75 -9.07
CA SER A 158 -2.02 -3.63 -10.23
C SER A 158 -1.96 -5.05 -9.68
N GLY A 159 -2.97 -5.85 -10.01
CA GLY A 159 -3.05 -7.22 -9.52
C GLY A 159 -1.78 -7.99 -9.87
N ASN A 160 -1.12 -8.50 -8.84
CA ASN A 160 -0.54 -9.82 -8.79
C ASN A 160 -0.20 -10.10 -7.33
N GLY A 161 -0.76 -11.19 -6.83
CA GLY A 161 -0.70 -11.55 -5.44
C GLY A 161 0.67 -12.09 -5.06
N GLU A 162 1.28 -11.47 -4.07
CA GLU A 162 2.31 -12.10 -3.25
C GLU A 162 1.86 -12.04 -1.79
N MET A 163 1.69 -13.21 -1.18
CA MET A 163 1.32 -13.38 0.21
C MET A 163 2.59 -13.40 1.05
N ALA A 164 2.80 -12.37 1.87
CA ALA A 164 3.67 -12.47 3.03
C ALA A 164 2.92 -13.20 4.17
N GLU A 165 3.42 -14.39 4.54
CA GLU A 165 3.25 -15.00 5.86
C GLU A 165 4.27 -14.37 6.82
N THR A 166 3.83 -14.11 8.05
CA THR A 166 4.69 -13.63 9.15
C THR A 166 4.73 -14.72 10.21
N SER A 167 5.93 -15.11 10.64
CA SER A 167 6.11 -15.71 11.95
C SER A 167 7.31 -15.05 12.62
N GLU A 168 7.04 -14.40 13.74
CA GLU A 168 8.01 -13.70 14.58
C GLU A 168 8.86 -14.69 15.40
N LYS A 169 10.15 -14.39 15.54
CA LYS A 169 10.88 -14.46 16.82
C LYS A 169 12.21 -13.68 16.73
N GLU A 170 12.35 -12.73 17.65
CA GLU A 170 13.53 -12.12 18.31
C GLU A 170 14.92 -12.66 17.86
N GLU A 171 15.96 -11.86 17.57
CA GLU A 171 16.55 -10.75 18.33
C GLU A 171 17.62 -10.01 17.47
N SER A 172 17.66 -8.67 17.60
CA SER A 172 18.80 -7.73 17.60
C SER A 172 20.05 -7.83 16.66
N ILE A 173 20.38 -6.64 16.10
CA ILE A 173 21.71 -6.04 15.74
C ILE A 173 22.13 -5.99 14.24
N THR A 174 21.96 -4.77 13.69
CA THR A 174 22.72 -3.95 12.71
C THR A 174 23.06 -4.39 11.28
N ASP A 175 22.78 -3.43 10.40
CA ASP A 175 23.49 -3.00 9.18
C ASP A 175 23.61 -3.94 7.97
N GLU A 176 22.89 -3.49 6.94
CA GLU A 176 23.18 -3.53 5.51
C GLU A 176 23.31 -4.87 4.76
N HIS A 177 22.41 -5.00 3.77
CA HIS A 177 22.70 -5.47 2.42
C HIS A 177 23.30 -6.87 2.26
N ILE A 178 22.59 -7.93 2.70
CA ILE A 178 22.61 -9.20 1.96
C ILE A 178 21.19 -9.77 1.93
N LYS A 179 20.45 -9.51 0.83
CA LYS A 179 19.20 -10.22 0.55
C LYS A 179 19.54 -11.67 0.23
N HIS A 180 18.98 -12.53 1.08
CA HIS A 180 18.71 -13.94 0.86
C HIS A 180 18.31 -14.22 -0.60
N ILE A 181 19.11 -15.05 -1.26
CA ILE A 181 18.69 -15.84 -2.41
C ILE A 181 17.73 -16.91 -1.86
N SER A 182 16.43 -16.71 -2.05
CA SER A 182 15.46 -17.80 -2.09
C SER A 182 15.21 -18.11 -3.56
N SER A 183 15.39 -19.38 -3.92
CA SER A 183 15.27 -19.94 -5.27
C SER A 183 14.04 -19.46 -6.04
N SER A 184 14.22 -18.41 -6.83
CA SER A 184 13.45 -18.16 -8.05
C SER A 184 14.24 -18.78 -9.20
N GLU A 185 13.58 -19.53 -10.08
CA GLU A 185 14.19 -20.05 -11.32
C GLU A 185 14.55 -18.94 -12.33
N ASN A 186 14.52 -17.68 -11.90
CA ASN A 186 14.72 -16.50 -12.72
C ASN A 186 15.96 -15.75 -12.24
N TYR A 187 16.81 -15.33 -13.18
CA TYR A 187 17.98 -14.50 -12.90
C TYR A 187 17.58 -13.03 -12.99
N VAL A 188 17.88 -12.23 -11.97
CA VAL A 188 17.61 -10.79 -12.00
C VAL A 188 18.93 -10.03 -12.02
N ILE A 189 19.15 -9.24 -13.08
CA ILE A 189 20.30 -8.35 -13.24
C ILE A 189 19.84 -6.93 -12.96
N THR A 190 20.34 -6.32 -11.89
CA THR A 190 20.12 -4.89 -11.59
C THR A 190 21.39 -4.10 -11.90
N ILE A 191 21.28 -3.14 -12.81
CA ILE A 191 22.38 -2.27 -13.24
C ILE A 191 22.06 -0.85 -12.81
N ARG A 192 22.93 -0.30 -11.95
CA ARG A 192 22.86 1.08 -11.47
C ARG A 192 24.11 1.84 -11.86
N GLY A 193 23.92 3.02 -12.43
CA GLY A 193 25.00 3.92 -12.82
C GLY A 193 24.51 5.34 -13.10
N PRO A 194 25.42 6.27 -13.42
CA PRO A 194 25.05 7.64 -13.74
C PRO A 194 24.17 7.68 -14.98
N LYS A 195 22.87 7.95 -14.78
CA LYS A 195 21.81 7.96 -15.81
C LYS A 195 21.42 6.58 -16.37
N ILE A 196 21.75 5.49 -15.67
CA ILE A 196 21.29 4.13 -16.00
C ILE A 196 20.73 3.52 -14.73
N ASP A 197 19.43 3.22 -14.72
CA ASP A 197 18.78 2.42 -13.70
C ASP A 197 17.89 1.41 -14.43
N GLN A 198 18.40 0.19 -14.57
CA GLN A 198 17.73 -0.86 -15.33
C GLN A 198 17.77 -2.17 -14.54
N THR A 199 16.61 -2.81 -14.44
CA THR A 199 16.45 -4.15 -13.90
C THR A 199 15.99 -5.03 -15.05
N ILE A 200 16.72 -6.11 -15.31
CA ILE A 200 16.41 -7.12 -16.32
C ILE A 200 16.14 -8.42 -15.60
N GLU A 201 14.95 -8.99 -15.85
CA GLU A 201 14.57 -10.31 -15.40
C GLU A 201 14.81 -11.28 -16.57
N ILE A 202 15.49 -12.39 -16.30
CA ILE A 202 15.87 -13.40 -17.28
C ILE A 202 15.13 -14.66 -16.88
N GLU A 203 14.19 -15.06 -17.72
CA GLU A 203 13.39 -16.28 -17.57
C GLU A 203 13.85 -17.34 -18.58
N GLU A 204 14.28 -16.93 -19.78
CA GLU A 204 14.70 -17.81 -20.87
C GLU A 204 16.12 -17.47 -21.41
N GLU A 205 16.75 -18.38 -22.15
CA GLU A 205 18.09 -18.17 -22.73
C GLU A 205 18.13 -16.97 -23.69
N ASP A 206 17.02 -16.69 -24.38
CA ASP A 206 16.89 -15.56 -25.32
C ASP A 206 16.93 -14.19 -24.61
N ASP A 207 16.55 -14.11 -23.33
CA ASP A 207 16.60 -12.86 -22.55
C ASP A 207 18.04 -12.39 -22.30
N LEU A 208 19.03 -13.28 -22.43
CA LEU A 208 20.46 -12.93 -22.37
C LEU A 208 20.86 -11.97 -23.50
N LEU A 209 20.11 -11.94 -24.61
CA LEU A 209 20.30 -10.97 -25.70
C LEU A 209 19.96 -9.54 -25.29
N LEU A 210 19.17 -9.33 -24.23
CA LEU A 210 18.88 -8.01 -23.66
C LEU A 210 20.02 -7.50 -22.79
N VAL A 211 20.84 -8.40 -22.24
CA VAL A 211 21.95 -8.08 -21.34
C VAL A 211 23.15 -7.55 -22.13
N GLN A 212 23.48 -8.14 -23.29
CA GLN A 212 24.66 -7.76 -24.07
C GLN A 212 24.67 -6.28 -24.50
N PRO A 213 23.57 -5.71 -25.05
CA PRO A 213 23.52 -4.30 -25.43
C PRO A 213 23.70 -3.35 -24.24
N VAL A 214 23.17 -3.71 -23.06
CA VAL A 214 23.33 -2.90 -21.84
C VAL A 214 24.78 -2.94 -21.37
N MET A 215 25.42 -4.11 -21.42
CA MET A 215 26.84 -4.26 -21.11
C MET A 215 27.74 -3.47 -22.09
N ASP A 216 27.40 -3.45 -23.38
CA ASP A 216 28.12 -2.66 -24.37
C ASP A 216 27.91 -1.15 -24.18
N LEU A 217 26.72 -0.73 -23.75
CA LEU A 217 26.43 0.65 -23.36
C LEU A 217 27.30 1.08 -22.17
N ILE A 218 27.42 0.21 -21.15
CA ILE A 218 28.28 0.44 -19.98
C ILE A 218 29.75 0.51 -20.40
N LYS A 219 30.25 -0.44 -21.19
CA LYS A 219 31.63 -0.43 -21.72
C LYS A 219 31.93 0.87 -22.47
N LYS A 220 31.02 1.33 -23.34
CA LYS A 220 31.16 2.59 -24.09
C LYS A 220 31.16 3.82 -23.19
N LYS A 221 30.46 3.79 -22.05
CA LYS A 221 30.43 4.86 -21.06
C LYS A 221 31.69 4.88 -20.20
N LEU A 222 32.22 3.72 -19.85
CA LEU A 222 33.47 3.59 -19.10
C LEU A 222 34.69 3.97 -19.96
N SER A 223 34.77 3.53 -21.22
CA SER A 223 35.86 3.90 -22.13
C SER A 223 35.87 5.39 -22.51
N LYS A 224 34.71 6.05 -22.53
CA LYS A 224 34.62 7.52 -22.64
C LYS A 224 35.11 8.26 -21.41
N LYS A 225 35.10 7.62 -20.23
CA LYS A 225 35.55 8.23 -18.98
C LYS A 225 37.09 8.21 -18.89
N GLU A 226 37.73 7.13 -19.33
CA GLU A 226 39.21 7.01 -19.36
C GLU A 226 39.91 7.99 -20.33
N ASN A 227 39.24 8.41 -21.42
CA ASN A 227 39.83 9.37 -22.35
C ASN A 227 39.67 10.84 -21.93
N ASN A 228 38.77 11.17 -21.00
CA ASN A 228 38.58 12.54 -20.53
C ASN A 228 39.50 12.94 -19.37
N ASP A 229 40.14 11.97 -18.69
CA ASP A 229 41.05 12.24 -17.57
C ASP A 229 42.51 12.48 -18.00
N LYS A 230 42.85 12.34 -19.29
CA LYS A 230 44.21 12.62 -19.81
C LYS A 230 44.43 14.04 -20.32
N ASP A 231 43.38 14.84 -20.51
CA ASP A 231 43.48 16.21 -21.05
C ASP A 231 43.51 17.31 -19.98
N ASN A 232 43.63 16.95 -18.69
CA ASN A 232 43.71 17.93 -17.61
C ASN A 232 44.99 17.77 -16.78
N GLN A 233 46.14 17.77 -17.46
CA GLN A 233 47.39 18.24 -16.86
C GLN A 233 47.47 19.76 -17.07
N PRO A 234 47.58 20.57 -16.00
CA PRO A 234 47.96 21.97 -16.17
C PRO A 234 49.39 22.03 -16.72
N SER A 235 49.50 22.59 -17.92
CA SER A 235 50.72 23.07 -18.54
C SER A 235 51.45 24.00 -17.56
N ASN A 236 52.51 23.50 -16.93
CA ASN A 236 53.50 24.34 -16.30
C ASN A 236 54.34 24.95 -17.43
N GLN A 237 54.17 26.25 -17.66
CA GLN A 237 54.98 27.03 -18.59
C GLN A 237 56.45 26.88 -18.23
N ALA A 238 57.22 26.31 -19.15
CA ALA A 238 58.63 26.61 -19.28
C ALA A 238 58.71 28.04 -19.82
N ASP A 239 59.34 28.93 -19.06
CA ASP A 239 59.94 30.13 -19.62
C ASP A 239 61.32 29.72 -20.15
N GLU A 240 61.50 30.00 -21.43
CA GLU A 240 62.64 29.74 -22.29
C GLU A 240 63.92 30.39 -21.76
N SER A 241 65.00 29.61 -21.64
CA SER A 241 66.09 29.55 -22.62
C SER A 241 67.28 30.43 -22.24
N SER A 242 68.31 29.72 -21.79
CA SER A 242 69.69 30.01 -22.11
C SER A 242 69.92 30.04 -23.62
N ASP A 243 70.32 31.19 -24.16
CA ASP A 243 71.40 31.31 -25.15
C ASP A 243 72.55 32.01 -24.37
N GLY A 244 73.81 31.63 -24.41
CA GLY A 244 74.57 31.01 -25.50
C GLY A 244 75.74 31.94 -25.85
N VAL A 245 76.87 31.74 -25.16
CA VAL A 245 78.29 31.89 -25.60
C VAL A 245 78.70 33.12 -26.42
N LEU A 246 79.73 33.88 -25.97
CA LEU A 246 80.98 34.19 -26.71
C LEU A 246 81.80 35.32 -26.03
N GLU A 247 83.11 35.02 -25.90
CA GLU A 247 84.28 35.88 -25.60
C GLU A 247 84.45 36.57 -24.23
#